data_AF-A0A198AJW5-F1
#
_entry.id   AF-A0A198AJW5-F1
#
_cell.length_a   1.000
_cell.length_b   1.000
_cell.length_c   1.000
_cell.angle_alpha   90.00
_cell.angle_beta   90.00
_cell.angle_gamma   90.00
#
_symmetry.space_group_name_H-M   'P 1'
#
loop_
_entity.id
_entity.type
_entity.pdbx_description
1 polymer ?
#
loop_
_entity_poly.entity_id
_entity_poly.type
_entity_poly.pdbx_seq_one_letter_code
_entity_poly.pdbx_strand_id
1 'polypeptide(L)' 'MKLGDVEGYDLLTPQQQTILERTYKLHSQAHGLDYKPLYAVEKIKRVQWDKQEKTVNVYYQHEWYHYTSDGCWY' A
#
# COMPACT_ATOMS: atom_id res chain seq x y z
N MET A 1 -13.24 -2.00 -5.59
CA MET A 1 -12.49 -0.78 -5.22
C MET A 1 -11.12 -0.80 -5.89
N LYS A 2 -10.57 0.35 -6.32
CA LYS A 2 -9.21 0.47 -6.87
C LYS A 2 -8.32 1.27 -5.91
N LEU A 3 -6.99 1.13 -6.01
CA LEU A 3 -6.05 1.88 -5.17
C LEU A 3 -6.24 3.40 -5.30
N GLY A 4 -6.61 3.88 -6.49
CA GLY A 4 -6.91 5.29 -6.74
C GLY A 4 -8.12 5.84 -5.97
N ASP A 5 -8.97 4.96 -5.42
CA ASP A 5 -10.13 5.35 -4.62
C ASP A 5 -9.81 5.41 -3.11
N VAL A 6 -8.56 5.09 -2.71
CA VAL A 6 -8.14 5.05 -1.30
C VAL A 6 -7.82 6.46 -0.81
N GLU A 7 -8.25 6.78 0.42
CA GLU A 7 -7.95 8.06 1.07
C GLU A 7 -6.45 8.35 1.08
N GLY A 8 -6.07 9.53 0.59
CA GLY A 8 -4.69 10.00 0.54
C GLY A 8 -3.91 9.59 -0.72
N TYR A 9 -4.48 8.78 -1.61
CA TYR A 9 -3.84 8.42 -2.89
C TYR A 9 -3.61 9.64 -3.80
N ASP A 10 -4.56 10.57 -3.83
CA ASP A 10 -4.52 11.81 -4.58
C ASP A 10 -3.46 12.81 -4.08
N LEU A 11 -3.04 12.66 -2.82
CA LEU A 11 -1.96 13.45 -2.22
C LEU A 11 -0.56 12.89 -2.55
N LEU A 12 -0.48 11.68 -3.09
CA LEU A 12 0.78 11.07 -3.52
C LEU A 12 1.22 11.63 -4.88
N THR A 13 2.52 11.82 -5.05
CA THR A 13 3.08 12.12 -6.38
C THR A 13 3.00 10.89 -7.29
N PRO A 14 3.10 11.04 -8.63
CA PRO A 14 3.08 9.90 -9.54
C PRO A 14 4.16 8.83 -9.22
N GLN A 15 5.33 9.27 -8.75
CA GLN A 15 6.38 8.35 -8.32
C GLN A 15 5.97 7.55 -7.07
N GLN A 16 5.32 8.21 -6.10
CA GLN A 16 4.85 7.56 -4.87
C GLN A 16 3.66 6.63 -5.13
N GLN A 17 2.76 7.01 -6.04
CA GLN A 17 1.68 6.12 -6.52
C GLN A 17 2.27 4.86 -7.18
N THR A 18 3.33 5.00 -7.96
CA THR A 18 4.04 3.85 -8.55
C THR A 18 4.62 2.92 -7.48
N ILE A 19 5.18 3.47 -6.40
CA ILE A 19 5.66 2.69 -5.25
C ILE A 19 4.50 1.90 -4.64
N LEU A 20 3.39 2.59 -4.34
CA LEU A 20 2.20 1.96 -3.78
C LEU A 20 1.71 0.80 -4.64
N GLU A 21 1.48 1.04 -5.94
CA GLU A 21 0.93 0.04 -6.86
C GLU A 21 1.85 -1.17 -7.04
N ARG A 22 3.15 -0.93 -7.21
CA ARG A 22 4.14 -1.99 -7.40
C ARG A 22 4.25 -2.85 -6.15
N THR A 23 4.44 -2.23 -4.99
CA THR A 23 4.63 -2.95 -3.72
C THR A 23 3.34 -3.63 -3.29
N TYR A 24 2.17 -2.98 -3.45
CA TYR A 24 0.87 -3.62 -3.20
C TYR A 24 0.69 -4.89 -4.03
N LYS A 25 1.06 -4.86 -5.32
CA LYS A 25 0.95 -6.03 -6.21
C LYS A 25 1.84 -7.17 -5.72
N LEU A 26 3.09 -6.88 -5.34
CA LEU A 26 4.03 -7.88 -4.82
C LEU A 26 3.53 -8.45 -3.48
N HIS A 27 3.14 -7.58 -2.56
CA HIS A 27 2.60 -7.96 -1.25
C HIS A 27 1.34 -8.86 -1.41
N SER A 28 0.43 -8.49 -2.30
CA SER A 28 -0.79 -9.28 -2.60
C SER A 28 -0.49 -10.64 -3.25
N GLN A 29 0.65 -10.78 -3.93
CA GLN A 29 1.09 -12.02 -4.56
C GLN A 29 1.84 -12.94 -3.60
N ALA A 30 2.55 -12.38 -2.61
CA ALA A 30 3.28 -13.14 -1.61
C ALA A 30 2.35 -13.93 -0.67
N HIS A 31 1.12 -13.46 -0.50
CA HIS A 31 0.12 -14.09 0.37
C HIS A 31 -0.68 -15.20 -0.34
N GLY A 32 -0.86 -16.31 0.37
CA GLY A 32 -1.75 -17.40 -0.05
C GLY A 32 -3.24 -17.02 -0.05
N LEU A 33 -4.11 -17.94 -0.47
CA LEU A 33 -5.55 -17.70 -0.61
C LEU A 33 -6.23 -17.25 0.69
N ASP A 34 -5.77 -17.71 1.84
CA ASP A 34 -6.36 -17.40 3.15
C ASP A 34 -6.02 -16.00 3.66
N TYR A 35 -4.91 -15.40 3.18
CA TYR A 35 -4.46 -14.06 3.58
C TYR A 35 -5.01 -12.96 2.67
N LYS A 36 -5.36 -13.29 1.41
CA LYS A 36 -5.93 -12.33 0.44
C LYS A 36 -7.11 -11.48 0.94
N PRO A 37 -8.06 -11.96 1.77
CA PRO A 37 -9.19 -11.15 2.21
C PRO A 37 -8.78 -10.02 3.16
N LEU A 38 -7.66 -10.17 3.88
CA LEU A 38 -7.18 -9.19 4.85
C LEU A 38 -6.42 -8.04 4.18
N TYR A 39 -5.74 -8.32 3.07
CA TYR A 39 -4.89 -7.35 2.37
C TYR A 39 -5.48 -6.85 1.04
N ALA A 40 -6.74 -7.16 0.77
CA ALA A 40 -7.45 -6.59 -0.37
C ALA A 40 -7.51 -5.05 -0.28
N VAL A 41 -7.59 -4.37 -1.43
CA VAL A 41 -7.70 -2.90 -1.52
C VAL A 41 -8.79 -2.34 -0.60
N GLU A 42 -9.93 -3.04 -0.49
CA GLU A 42 -11.08 -2.66 0.34
C GLU A 42 -10.78 -2.64 1.85
N LYS A 43 -9.65 -3.22 2.25
CA LYS A 43 -9.16 -3.23 3.62
C LYS A 43 -8.17 -2.11 3.89
N ILE A 44 -7.74 -1.37 2.87
CA ILE A 44 -6.89 -0.19 3.04
C ILE A 44 -7.79 0.98 3.42
N LYS A 45 -7.55 1.55 4.60
CA LYS A 45 -8.26 2.73 5.11
C LYS A 45 -7.71 4.01 4.50
N ARG A 46 -6.38 4.15 4.48
CA ARG A 46 -5.69 5.33 3.94
C ARG A 46 -4.25 5.00 3.58
N VAL A 47 -3.65 5.85 2.75
CA VAL A 47 -2.22 5.84 2.44
C VAL A 47 -1.62 7.20 2.74
N GLN A 48 -0.34 7.23 3.10
CA GLN A 48 0.37 8.47 3.41
C GLN A 48 1.84 8.36 3.03
N TRP A 49 2.41 9.40 2.44
CA TRP A 49 3.85 9.47 2.21
C TRP A 49 4.59 9.80 3.51
N ASP A 50 5.57 8.98 3.85
CA ASP A 50 6.56 9.25 4.88
C ASP A 50 7.81 9.88 4.26
N LYS A 51 8.04 11.16 4.56
CA LYS A 51 9.20 11.89 4.03
C LYS A 51 10.52 11.45 4.66
N GLN A 52 10.50 10.99 5.90
CA GLN A 52 11.70 10.63 6.63
C GLN A 52 12.22 9.27 6.15
N GLU A 53 11.32 8.30 6.01
CA GLU A 53 11.68 6.95 5.57
C GLU A 53 11.65 6.77 4.05
N LYS A 54 11.05 7.72 3.32
CA LYS A 54 10.84 7.65 1.87
C LYS A 54 9.99 6.44 1.47
N THR A 55 8.95 6.18 2.24
CA THR A 55 8.02 5.06 2.07
C THR A 55 6.58 5.55 1.92
N VAL A 56 5.74 4.72 1.30
CA VAL A 56 4.29 4.90 1.35
C VAL A 56 3.75 4.05 2.49
N ASN A 57 3.27 4.70 3.54
CA ASN A 57 2.62 4.03 4.67
C ASN A 57 1.21 3.64 4.25
N VAL A 58 0.90 2.34 4.33
CA VAL A 58 -0.39 1.77 3.94
C VAL A 58 -1.10 1.25 5.17
N TYR A 59 -2.19 1.92 5.56
CA TYR A 59 -2.94 1.59 6.76
C TYR A 59 -4.11 0.67 6.42
N TYR A 60 -3.97 -0.61 6.77
CA TYR A 60 -5.06 -1.59 6.67
C TYR A 60 -6.00 -1.50 7.88
N GLN A 61 -7.09 -2.28 7.86
CA GLN A 61 -8.04 -2.30 8.97
C GLN A 61 -7.43 -2.76 10.29
N HIS A 62 -6.44 -3.66 10.26
CA HIS A 62 -5.86 -4.36 11.40
C HIS A 62 -4.35 -4.13 11.61
N GLU A 63 -3.64 -3.62 10.60
CA GLU A 63 -2.19 -3.38 10.64
C GLU A 63 -1.84 -2.25 9.65
N TRP A 64 -0.58 -1.83 9.59
CA TRP A 64 -0.07 -0.94 8.57
C TRP A 64 1.35 -1.32 8.18
N TYR A 65 1.75 -0.98 6.96
CA TYR A 65 3.08 -1.31 6.42
C TYR A 65 3.73 -0.10 5.79
N HIS A 66 5.05 -0.12 5.75
CA HIS A 66 5.88 0.81 5.00
C HIS A 66 6.21 0.21 3.62
N TYR A 67 5.70 0.79 2.55
CA TYR A 67 6.04 0.35 1.19
C TYR A 67 7.24 1.13 0.65
N THR A 68 8.30 0.40 0.34
CA THR A 68 9.56 0.96 -0.17
C THR A 68 9.62 0.92 -1.70
N SER A 69 10.49 1.75 -2.27
CA SER A 69 10.62 1.89 -3.73
C SER A 69 11.16 0.66 -4.47
N ASP A 70 11.86 -0.23 -3.76
CA ASP A 70 12.39 -1.48 -4.28
C ASP A 70 11.36 -2.62 -4.28
N GLY A 71 10.17 -2.40 -3.72
CA GLY A 71 9.11 -3.41 -3.68
C GLY A 71 9.04 -4.21 -2.38
N CYS A 72 9.78 -3.79 -1.35
CA CYS A 72 9.73 -4.39 -0.01
C CYS A 72 8.63 -3.74 0.85
N TRP A 73 8.22 -4.45 1.89
CA TRP A 73 7.32 -3.94 2.93
C TRP A 73 7.75 -4.47 4.30
N TYR A 74 7.52 -3.66 5.34
CA TYR A 74 7.74 -4.01 6.75
C TYR A 74 6.78 -3.25 7.65
#